data_AF-J7G5P3-F1
#
_entry.id   AF-J7G5P3-F1
#
_cell.length_a   1.000
_cell.length_b   1.000
_cell.length_c   1.000
_cell.angle_alpha   90.00
_cell.angle_beta   90.00
_cell.angle_gamma   90.00
#
_symmetry.space_group_name_H-M   'P 1'
#
loop_
_entity.id
_entity.type
_entity.pdbx_description
1 polymer ?
#
loop_
_entity_poly.entity_id
_entity_poly.type
_entity_poly.pdbx_seq_one_letter_code
_entity_poly.pdbx_strand_id
1 'polypeptide(L)'
;MKDIFPLIFVTTSRFPSLNLLKFTKEIRYIFPNSKFLNRGSFFIKRLITTCLYNQGTDLIMIHEHRGNPDAFVISHLPKGPSAFFCIKKFLFSFDIKKKGFFHQSPNLIVDNLESPLGKRLSNILCSLFCPPQRNSKRIITFSGKENHILVRHHLFQKNQINNKNINLIEIGPSLDLYPYKITLGVLGENSPLIEWNLPIFTKKLKKIFLT
;
A
#
# COMPACT_ATOMS: atom_id res chain seq x y z
N MET A 1 19.97 4.43 -15.73
CA MET A 1 18.65 3.77 -15.78
C MET A 1 17.62 4.86 -15.78
N LYS A 2 16.62 4.87 -16.67
CA LYS A 2 15.57 5.91 -16.63
C LYS A 2 14.86 5.78 -15.28
N ASP A 3 14.73 6.88 -14.55
CA ASP A 3 13.92 6.93 -13.33
C ASP A 3 12.45 6.75 -13.75
N ILE A 4 11.99 5.50 -13.75
CA ILE A 4 10.59 5.17 -14.06
C ILE A 4 9.80 5.53 -12.81
N PHE A 5 8.98 6.57 -12.90
CA PHE A 5 8.05 6.91 -11.84
C PHE A 5 6.95 5.85 -11.77
N PRO A 6 6.67 5.26 -10.59
CA PRO A 6 5.59 4.30 -10.45
C PRO A 6 4.25 4.93 -10.81
N LEU A 7 3.48 4.22 -11.64
CA LEU A 7 2.10 4.54 -11.99
C LEU A 7 1.21 3.43 -11.48
N ILE A 8 0.43 3.76 -10.45
CA ILE A 8 -0.34 2.78 -9.70
C ILE A 8 -1.79 2.83 -10.14
N PHE A 9 -2.35 1.66 -10.48
CA PHE A 9 -3.78 1.51 -10.66
C PHE A 9 -4.41 0.92 -9.40
N VAL A 10 -5.42 1.60 -8.85
CA VAL A 10 -6.20 1.12 -7.71
C VAL A 10 -7.56 0.65 -8.22
N THR A 11 -7.92 -0.59 -7.90
CA THR A 11 -9.21 -1.18 -8.26
C THR A 11 -9.86 -1.89 -7.06
N THR A 12 -11.14 -2.21 -7.20
CA THR A 12 -11.95 -2.84 -6.14
C THR A 12 -12.28 -4.29 -6.49
N SER A 13 -12.92 -4.98 -5.55
CA SER A 13 -13.75 -6.16 -5.83
C SER A 13 -14.89 -5.84 -6.80
N ARG A 14 -15.53 -6.89 -7.32
CA ARG A 14 -16.70 -6.80 -8.19
C ARG A 14 -17.88 -6.28 -7.37
N PHE A 15 -18.64 -5.33 -7.93
CA PHE A 15 -19.77 -4.67 -7.26
C PHE A 15 -19.41 -4.10 -5.87
N PRO A 16 -18.53 -3.09 -5.81
CA PRO A 16 -18.08 -2.52 -4.55
C PRO A 16 -19.20 -1.75 -3.83
N SER A 17 -19.20 -1.82 -2.51
CA SER A 17 -20.04 -0.97 -1.66
C SER A 17 -19.58 0.49 -1.69
N LEU A 18 -20.46 1.38 -1.27
CA LEU A 18 -20.14 2.80 -1.12
C LEU A 18 -18.99 3.05 -0.14
N ASN A 19 -18.88 2.23 0.91
CA ASN A 19 -17.81 2.35 1.90
C ASN A 19 -16.45 1.94 1.31
N LEU A 20 -16.41 0.87 0.52
CA LEU A 20 -15.18 0.50 -0.20
C LEU A 20 -14.79 1.56 -1.22
N LEU A 21 -15.75 2.15 -1.93
CA LEU A 21 -15.47 3.28 -2.83
C LEU A 21 -14.89 4.49 -2.09
N LYS A 22 -15.40 4.83 -0.90
CA LYS A 22 -14.80 5.87 -0.03
C LYS A 22 -13.37 5.50 0.38
N PHE A 23 -13.17 4.26 0.84
CA PHE A 23 -11.85 3.76 1.23
C PHE A 23 -10.84 3.81 0.08
N THR A 24 -11.23 3.40 -1.14
CA THR A 24 -10.33 3.47 -2.30
C THR A 24 -9.93 4.89 -2.65
N LYS A 25 -10.81 5.89 -2.44
CA LYS A 25 -10.45 7.30 -2.59
C LYS A 25 -9.40 7.73 -1.56
N GLU A 26 -9.48 7.25 -0.32
CA GLU A 26 -8.48 7.54 0.70
C GLU A 26 -7.13 6.88 0.41
N ILE A 27 -7.13 5.62 -0.02
CA ILE A 27 -5.91 4.92 -0.46
C ILE A 27 -5.23 5.67 -1.61
N ARG A 28 -5.99 6.25 -2.54
CA ARG A 28 -5.43 7.07 -3.61
C ARG A 28 -4.70 8.31 -3.10
N TYR A 29 -5.10 8.89 -1.98
CA TYR A 29 -4.34 10.01 -1.39
C TYR A 29 -3.02 9.56 -0.77
N ILE A 30 -2.86 8.29 -0.41
CA ILE A 30 -1.57 7.73 0.01
C ILE A 30 -0.58 7.73 -1.17
N PHE A 31 -1.04 7.40 -2.38
CA PHE A 31 -0.15 7.25 -3.53
C PHE A 31 -0.26 8.44 -4.50
N PRO A 32 0.78 9.30 -4.64
CA PRO A 32 0.70 10.53 -5.43
C PRO A 32 0.38 10.27 -6.91
N ASN A 33 0.92 9.19 -7.49
CA ASN A 33 0.75 8.80 -8.89
C ASN A 33 -0.25 7.65 -9.06
N SER A 34 -1.43 7.75 -8.42
CA SER A 34 -2.45 6.70 -8.50
C SER A 34 -3.69 7.07 -9.31
N LYS A 35 -4.14 6.13 -10.15
CA LYS A 35 -5.37 6.22 -10.95
C LYS A 35 -6.38 5.19 -10.47
N PHE A 36 -7.64 5.58 -10.37
CA PHE A 36 -8.71 4.63 -10.07
C PHE A 36 -9.14 3.91 -11.35
N LEU A 37 -9.29 2.60 -11.27
CA LEU A 37 -9.82 1.79 -12.36
C LEU A 37 -11.10 1.08 -11.90
N ASN A 38 -12.21 1.42 -12.54
CA ASN A 38 -13.51 0.82 -12.29
C ASN A 38 -13.49 -0.68 -12.59
N ARG A 39 -13.75 -1.52 -11.57
CA ARG A 39 -13.72 -2.98 -11.71
C ARG A 39 -14.77 -3.50 -12.72
N GLY A 40 -16.02 -3.01 -12.62
CA GLY A 40 -17.13 -3.42 -13.49
C GLY A 40 -17.29 -4.95 -13.57
N SER A 41 -17.56 -5.44 -14.78
CA SER A 41 -17.61 -6.88 -15.11
C SER A 41 -16.27 -7.43 -15.65
N PHE A 42 -15.18 -6.65 -15.59
CA PHE A 42 -13.91 -7.05 -16.17
C PHE A 42 -13.29 -8.24 -15.44
N PHE A 43 -12.72 -9.18 -16.19
CA PHE A 43 -11.86 -10.22 -15.65
C PHE A 43 -10.52 -9.64 -15.19
N ILE A 44 -9.84 -10.31 -14.26
CA ILE A 44 -8.54 -9.85 -13.72
C ILE A 44 -7.50 -9.71 -14.83
N LYS A 45 -7.43 -10.70 -15.74
CA LYS A 45 -6.53 -10.69 -16.90
C LYS A 45 -6.71 -9.43 -17.76
N ARG A 46 -7.96 -9.03 -18.01
CA ARG A 46 -8.28 -7.82 -18.79
C ARG A 46 -7.91 -6.53 -18.05
N LEU A 47 -8.00 -6.51 -16.72
CA LEU A 47 -7.51 -5.36 -15.96
C LEU A 47 -6.00 -5.20 -16.09
N ILE A 48 -5.26 -6.30 -16.00
CA ILE A 48 -3.80 -6.26 -16.12
C ILE A 48 -3.39 -5.82 -17.51
N THR A 49 -4.00 -6.35 -18.58
CA THR A 49 -3.70 -5.89 -19.94
C THR A 49 -4.00 -4.40 -20.12
N THR A 50 -5.07 -3.90 -19.50
CA THR A 50 -5.41 -2.46 -19.52
C THR A 50 -4.40 -1.62 -18.74
N CYS A 51 -3.93 -2.11 -17.58
CA CYS A 51 -2.89 -1.43 -16.81
C CYS A 51 -1.58 -1.38 -17.59
N LEU A 52 -1.17 -2.50 -18.20
CA LEU A 52 0.03 -2.60 -19.03
C LEU A 52 -0.03 -1.68 -20.25
N TYR A 53 -1.18 -1.63 -20.94
CA TYR A 53 -1.39 -0.73 -22.07
C TYR A 53 -1.21 0.74 -21.66
N ASN A 54 -1.65 1.09 -20.45
CA ASN A 54 -1.49 2.42 -19.87
C ASN A 54 -0.15 2.63 -19.14
N GLN A 55 0.84 1.75 -19.35
CA GLN A 55 2.17 1.83 -18.73
C GLN A 55 2.14 1.82 -17.18
N GLY A 56 1.15 1.13 -16.61
CA GLY A 56 1.05 0.92 -15.16
C GLY A 56 2.18 0.04 -14.65
N THR A 57 2.83 0.49 -13.57
CA THR A 57 3.86 -0.28 -12.88
C THR A 57 3.27 -1.23 -11.86
N ASP A 58 2.13 -0.86 -11.26
CA ASP A 58 1.55 -1.60 -10.14
C ASP A 58 0.03 -1.61 -10.21
N LEU A 59 -0.55 -2.73 -9.77
CA LEU A 59 -1.98 -2.88 -9.57
C LEU A 59 -2.25 -3.16 -8.09
N ILE A 60 -3.05 -2.31 -7.47
CA ILE A 60 -3.57 -2.48 -6.12
C ILE A 60 -5.04 -2.89 -6.22
N MET A 61 -5.38 -4.06 -5.69
CA MET A 61 -6.75 -4.56 -5.63
C MET A 61 -7.21 -4.64 -4.18
N ILE A 62 -8.37 -4.03 -3.90
CA ILE A 62 -8.95 -3.97 -2.56
C ILE A 62 -10.25 -4.77 -2.54
N HIS A 63 -10.36 -5.68 -1.59
CA HIS A 63 -11.59 -6.43 -1.34
C HIS A 63 -12.25 -5.99 -0.04
N GLU A 64 -13.54 -6.24 0.05
CA GLU A 64 -14.33 -5.99 1.24
C GLU A 64 -15.13 -7.23 1.65
N HIS A 65 -15.50 -7.26 2.92
CA HIS A 65 -16.51 -8.13 3.47
C HIS A 65 -17.60 -7.28 4.13
N ARG A 66 -18.85 -7.39 3.65
CA ARG A 66 -20.02 -6.68 4.19
C ARG A 66 -19.79 -5.16 4.37
N GLY A 67 -19.17 -4.52 3.37
CA GLY A 67 -18.91 -3.07 3.40
C GLY A 67 -17.61 -2.65 4.09
N ASN A 68 -16.89 -3.58 4.72
CA ASN A 68 -15.62 -3.31 5.40
C ASN A 68 -14.45 -3.85 4.56
N PRO A 69 -13.46 -3.02 4.18
CA PRO A 69 -12.23 -3.47 3.55
C PRO A 69 -11.53 -4.56 4.38
N ASP A 70 -11.19 -5.68 3.75
CA ASP A 70 -10.60 -6.85 4.42
C ASP A 70 -9.32 -7.33 3.71
N ALA A 71 -9.23 -7.26 2.38
CA ALA A 71 -8.01 -7.65 1.67
C ALA A 71 -7.41 -6.48 0.88
N PHE A 72 -6.09 -6.38 0.95
CA PHE A 72 -5.28 -5.44 0.19
C PHE A 72 -4.22 -6.24 -0.57
N VAL A 73 -4.26 -6.19 -1.89
CA VAL A 73 -3.36 -6.95 -2.76
C VAL A 73 -2.57 -5.99 -3.62
N ILE A 74 -1.26 -6.11 -3.59
CA ILE A 74 -0.33 -5.32 -4.41
C ILE A 74 0.29 -6.28 -5.41
N SER A 75 0.28 -5.92 -6.70
CA SER A 75 0.87 -6.71 -7.77
C SER A 75 1.75 -5.81 -8.63
N HIS A 76 3.06 -6.10 -8.65
CA HIS A 76 4.02 -5.39 -9.49
C HIS A 76 3.97 -5.93 -10.92
N LEU A 77 3.76 -5.05 -11.89
CA LEU A 77 3.66 -5.36 -13.31
C LEU A 77 4.99 -5.03 -14.02
N PRO A 78 5.33 -5.69 -15.15
CA PRO A 78 4.58 -6.75 -15.83
C PRO A 78 4.81 -8.17 -15.29
N LYS A 79 5.94 -8.43 -14.62
CA LYS A 79 6.34 -9.76 -14.12
C LYS A 79 6.94 -9.66 -12.71
N GLY A 80 6.35 -8.84 -11.86
CA GLY A 80 6.80 -8.66 -10.48
C GLY A 80 6.05 -9.56 -9.49
N PRO A 81 6.42 -9.49 -8.20
CA PRO A 81 5.73 -10.26 -7.19
C PRO A 81 4.36 -9.66 -6.87
N SER A 82 3.48 -10.49 -6.30
CA SER A 82 2.24 -10.04 -5.68
C SER A 82 2.27 -10.31 -4.18
N ALA A 83 2.03 -9.27 -3.39
CA ALA A 83 1.93 -9.35 -1.95
C ALA A 83 0.48 -9.19 -1.51
N PHE A 84 0.05 -10.08 -0.63
CA PHE A 84 -1.32 -10.16 -0.15
C PHE A 84 -1.35 -9.85 1.35
N PHE A 85 -2.21 -8.89 1.70
CA PHE A 85 -2.39 -8.41 3.06
C PHE A 85 -3.87 -8.49 3.46
N CYS A 86 -4.14 -8.77 4.73
CA CYS A 86 -5.43 -8.57 5.36
C CYS A 86 -5.43 -7.23 6.10
N ILE A 87 -6.51 -6.47 5.99
CA ILE A 87 -6.73 -5.20 6.68
C ILE A 87 -7.56 -5.51 7.92
N LYS A 88 -6.99 -5.36 9.11
CA LYS A 88 -7.74 -5.59 10.36
C LYS A 88 -8.32 -4.32 10.96
N LYS A 89 -7.57 -3.22 10.87
CA LYS A 89 -7.98 -1.93 11.37
C LYS A 89 -7.67 -0.89 10.32
N PHE A 90 -8.66 -0.05 10.06
CA PHE A 90 -8.48 1.16 9.31
C PHE A 90 -9.24 2.29 9.99
N LEU A 91 -8.69 3.49 9.94
CA LEU A 91 -9.38 4.70 10.37
C LEU A 91 -9.43 5.65 9.18
N PHE A 92 -10.64 6.08 8.83
CA PHE A 92 -10.83 7.11 7.84
C PHE A 92 -10.30 8.43 8.40
N SER A 93 -9.40 9.07 7.67
CA SER A 93 -8.85 10.37 8.06
C SER A 93 -8.75 11.23 6.81
N PHE A 94 -9.89 11.78 6.42
CA PHE A 94 -10.00 12.67 5.28
C PHE A 94 -10.26 14.10 5.76
N ASP A 95 -9.19 14.90 5.76
CA ASP A 95 -9.28 16.33 6.00
C ASP A 95 -9.19 17.09 4.67
N ILE A 96 -10.33 17.64 4.23
CA ILE A 96 -10.46 18.36 2.96
C ILE A 96 -9.46 19.53 2.89
N LYS A 97 -9.10 20.13 4.02
CA LYS A 97 -8.22 21.31 4.08
C LYS A 97 -6.78 21.02 3.67
N LYS A 98 -6.34 19.75 3.72
CA LYS A 98 -4.94 19.35 3.50
C LYS A 98 -4.67 18.72 2.12
N LYS A 99 -5.65 18.81 1.21
CA LYS A 99 -5.59 18.19 -0.13
C LYS A 99 -4.35 18.54 -0.95
N GLY A 100 -3.83 19.77 -0.82
CA GLY A 100 -2.69 20.25 -1.61
C GLY A 100 -1.39 19.48 -1.40
N PHE A 101 -1.21 18.82 -0.25
CA PHE A 101 0.04 18.10 0.06
C PHE A 101 0.10 16.67 -0.50
N PHE A 102 -1.02 16.11 -0.96
CA PHE A 102 -1.07 14.70 -1.42
C PHE A 102 -0.35 14.46 -2.75
N HIS A 103 -0.13 15.50 -3.56
CA HIS A 103 0.61 15.40 -4.82
C HIS A 103 2.12 15.30 -4.62
N GLN A 104 2.64 15.67 -3.44
CA GLN A 104 4.06 15.58 -3.15
C GLN A 104 4.47 14.14 -2.85
N SER A 105 5.64 13.75 -3.36
CA SER A 105 6.23 12.44 -3.07
C SER A 105 6.66 12.38 -1.60
N PRO A 106 6.16 11.42 -0.81
CA PRO A 106 6.42 11.33 0.63
C PRO A 106 7.85 10.87 0.92
N ASN A 107 8.40 11.33 2.05
CA ASN A 107 9.53 10.66 2.68
C ASN A 107 9.04 9.36 3.30
N LEU A 108 9.75 8.26 3.07
CA LEU A 108 9.39 6.96 3.61
C LEU A 108 10.24 6.66 4.84
N ILE A 109 9.60 6.18 5.90
CA ILE A 109 10.26 5.66 7.08
C ILE A 109 9.89 4.18 7.20
N VAL A 110 10.89 3.31 7.21
CA VAL A 110 10.72 1.88 7.45
C VAL A 110 11.34 1.59 8.80
N ASP A 111 10.54 1.05 9.71
CA ASP A 111 10.90 0.80 11.10
C ASP A 111 10.56 -0.66 11.45
N ASN A 112 11.40 -1.35 12.22
CA ASN A 112 11.17 -2.72 12.70
C ASN A 112 10.77 -3.75 11.62
N LEU A 113 11.39 -3.68 10.43
CA LEU A 113 11.22 -4.64 9.32
C LEU A 113 12.59 -5.17 8.86
N GLU A 114 13.35 -5.75 9.78
CA GLU A 114 14.77 -6.10 9.59
C GLU A 114 14.99 -7.54 9.09
N SER A 115 14.06 -8.44 9.39
CA SER A 115 14.07 -9.81 8.89
C SER A 115 14.12 -9.88 7.35
N PRO A 116 14.57 -11.00 6.74
CA PRO A 116 14.58 -11.13 5.28
C PRO A 116 13.20 -10.93 4.64
N LEU A 117 12.15 -11.43 5.30
CA LEU A 117 10.77 -11.24 4.88
C LEU A 117 10.30 -9.78 5.08
N GLY A 118 10.64 -9.18 6.22
CA GLY A 118 10.37 -7.76 6.50
C GLY A 118 11.00 -6.84 5.45
N LYS A 119 12.27 -7.07 5.11
CA LYS A 119 13.00 -6.38 4.04
C LYS A 119 12.38 -6.63 2.66
N ARG A 120 11.90 -7.84 2.40
CA ARG A 120 11.20 -8.15 1.14
C ARG A 120 9.89 -7.37 1.01
N LEU A 121 9.08 -7.35 2.07
CA LEU A 121 7.82 -6.61 2.11
C LEU A 121 8.04 -5.10 2.09
N SER A 122 9.07 -4.59 2.78
CA SER A 122 9.40 -3.16 2.75
C SER A 122 9.82 -2.74 1.35
N ASN A 123 10.63 -3.54 0.64
CA ASN A 123 10.99 -3.26 -0.76
C ASN A 123 9.76 -3.18 -1.68
N ILE A 124 8.81 -4.13 -1.55
CA ILE A 124 7.53 -4.15 -2.29
C ILE A 124 6.71 -2.88 -2.00
N LEU A 125 6.61 -2.48 -0.72
CA LEU A 125 5.84 -1.30 -0.33
C LEU A 125 6.53 0.02 -0.74
N CYS A 126 7.85 0.10 -0.61
CA CYS A 126 8.63 1.28 -0.94
C CYS A 126 8.68 1.54 -2.45
N SER A 127 8.68 0.50 -3.29
CA SER A 127 8.71 0.67 -4.75
C SER A 127 7.45 1.30 -5.34
N LEU A 128 6.37 1.40 -4.55
CA LEU A 128 5.14 2.11 -4.92
C LEU A 128 5.31 3.64 -4.91
N PHE A 129 6.42 4.16 -4.37
CA PHE A 129 6.62 5.60 -4.25
C PHE A 129 7.78 6.08 -5.10
N CYS A 130 7.62 7.31 -5.59
CA CYS A 130 8.71 8.04 -6.22
C CYS A 130 9.71 8.51 -5.14
N PRO A 131 10.98 8.72 -5.49
CA PRO A 131 11.93 9.33 -4.59
C PRO A 131 11.42 10.71 -4.11
N PRO A 132 11.55 11.03 -2.80
CA PRO A 132 11.03 12.28 -2.26
C PRO A 132 11.79 13.49 -2.79
N GLN A 133 11.07 14.61 -2.95
CA GLN A 133 11.69 15.91 -3.22
C GLN A 133 12.28 16.47 -1.91
N ARG A 134 13.39 17.23 -2.01
CA ARG A 134 14.08 17.83 -0.84
C ARG A 134 13.16 18.65 0.08
N ASN A 135 12.11 19.26 -0.48
CA ASN A 135 11.17 20.12 0.25
C ASN A 135 9.87 19.40 0.65
N SER A 136 9.75 18.09 0.43
CA SER A 136 8.54 17.33 0.75
C SER A 136 8.30 17.34 2.25
N LYS A 137 7.15 17.83 2.68
CA LYS A 137 6.72 17.86 4.09
C LYS A 137 6.03 16.58 4.54
N ARG A 138 5.84 15.64 3.61
CA ARG A 138 4.99 14.48 3.78
C ARG A 138 5.83 13.29 4.22
N ILE A 139 5.31 12.51 5.16
CA ILE A 139 5.96 11.31 5.71
C ILE A 139 4.96 10.15 5.68
N ILE A 140 5.39 9.01 5.17
CA ILE A 140 4.69 7.74 5.33
C ILE A 140 5.59 6.81 6.12
N THR A 141 5.06 6.27 7.20
CA THR A 141 5.77 5.35 8.08
C THR A 141 5.20 3.95 7.90
N PHE A 142 6.09 3.00 7.65
CA PHE A 142 5.85 1.56 7.69
C PHE A 142 6.58 1.02 8.93
N SER A 143 5.86 0.77 10.01
CA SER A 143 6.45 0.21 11.24
C SER A 143 5.98 -1.23 11.44
N GLY A 144 6.92 -2.16 11.54
CA GLY A 144 6.63 -3.55 11.92
C GLY A 144 6.35 -3.63 13.41
N LYS A 145 5.16 -4.12 13.77
CA LYS A 145 4.82 -4.44 15.16
C LYS A 145 4.32 -5.87 15.22
N GLU A 146 5.06 -6.72 15.93
CA GLU A 146 4.80 -8.17 15.94
C GLU A 146 4.77 -8.72 14.50
N ASN A 147 3.60 -9.11 14.00
CA ASN A 147 3.39 -9.70 12.67
C ASN A 147 2.48 -8.87 11.76
N HIS A 148 2.34 -7.57 12.03
CA HIS A 148 1.64 -6.65 11.14
C HIS A 148 2.45 -5.39 10.87
N ILE A 149 2.13 -4.75 9.75
CA ILE A 149 2.74 -3.51 9.30
C ILE A 149 1.75 -2.39 9.58
N LEU A 150 2.14 -1.49 10.47
CA LEU A 150 1.43 -0.25 10.75
C LEU A 150 1.81 0.77 9.68
N VAL A 151 0.82 1.18 8.89
CA VAL A 151 0.96 2.26 7.90
C VAL A 151 0.35 3.52 8.50
N ARG A 152 1.17 4.56 8.62
CA ARG A 152 0.73 5.87 9.11
C ARG A 152 1.17 6.97 8.16
N HIS A 153 0.32 7.98 8.04
CA HIS A 153 0.51 9.06 7.08
C HIS A 153 0.48 10.42 7.78
N HIS A 154 1.65 11.04 7.86
CA HIS A 154 1.87 12.28 8.59
C HIS A 154 2.39 13.40 7.69
N LEU A 155 2.16 14.62 8.14
CA LEU A 155 2.79 15.83 7.64
C LEU A 155 3.68 16.40 8.73
N PHE A 156 4.94 16.67 8.41
CA PHE A 156 5.86 17.32 9.32
C PHE A 156 5.78 18.84 9.17
N GLN A 157 5.72 19.53 10.31
CA GLN A 157 5.84 20.98 10.40
C GLN A 157 6.97 21.30 11.36
N LYS A 158 7.95 22.07 10.88
CA LYS A 158 8.99 22.63 11.75
C LYS A 158 8.43 23.90 12.37
N ASN A 159 8.51 24.01 13.69
CA ASN A 159 8.15 25.24 14.38
C ASN A 159 9.20 26.30 14.08
N GLN A 160 8.77 27.47 13.60
CA GLN A 160 9.69 28.57 13.22
C GLN A 160 10.45 29.16 14.41
N ILE A 161 9.92 29.00 15.63
CA ILE A 161 10.46 29.61 16.85
C ILE A 161 11.61 28.78 17.43
N ASN A 162 11.50 27.45 17.41
CA ASN A 162 12.54 26.53 17.89
C ASN A 162 12.75 25.45 16.83
N ASN A 163 13.82 25.56 16.03
CA ASN A 163 14.20 24.61 14.97
C ASN A 163 14.41 23.15 15.46
N LYS A 164 14.30 22.89 16.77
CA LYS A 164 14.41 21.55 17.38
C LYS A 164 13.07 20.82 17.50
N ASN A 165 11.94 21.53 17.56
CA ASN A 165 10.64 20.89 17.80
C ASN A 165 9.91 20.63 16.48
N ILE A 166 9.68 19.36 16.19
CA ILE A 166 8.96 18.90 14.99
C ILE A 166 7.56 18.46 15.42
N ASN A 167 6.55 19.08 14.82
CA ASN A 167 5.16 18.68 15.01
C ASN A 167 4.74 17.75 13.86
N LEU A 168 4.17 16.59 14.20
CA LEU A 168 3.60 15.65 13.24
C LEU A 168 2.07 15.75 13.29
N ILE A 169 1.45 15.89 12.12
CA ILE A 169 0.00 15.95 11.98
C ILE A 169 -0.42 14.75 11.13
N GLU A 170 -1.33 13.91 11.62
CA GLU A 170 -1.90 12.82 10.83
C GLU A 170 -2.85 13.40 9.75
N ILE A 171 -2.71 12.92 8.51
CA ILE A 171 -3.44 13.48 7.35
C ILE A 171 -4.13 12.46 6.47
N GLY A 172 -3.82 11.17 6.64
CA GLY A 172 -4.39 10.10 5.82
C GLY A 172 -4.78 8.91 6.67
N PRO A 173 -5.35 7.87 6.04
CA PRO A 173 -5.86 6.73 6.77
C PRO A 173 -4.74 6.00 7.51
N SER A 174 -5.02 5.65 8.75
CA SER A 174 -4.25 4.69 9.51
C SER A 174 -4.64 3.29 9.08
N LEU A 175 -3.68 2.45 8.67
CA LEU A 175 -3.93 1.06 8.25
C LEU A 175 -3.05 0.09 9.04
N ASP A 176 -3.63 -1.05 9.40
CA ASP A 176 -2.90 -2.16 10.00
C ASP A 176 -2.98 -3.35 9.04
N LEU A 177 -1.85 -3.65 8.37
CA LEU A 177 -1.75 -4.64 7.31
C LEU A 177 -1.09 -5.94 7.81
N TYR A 178 -1.77 -7.05 7.63
CA TYR A 178 -1.31 -8.38 8.01
C TYR A 178 -0.91 -9.17 6.76
N PRO A 179 0.39 -9.31 6.45
CA PRO A 179 0.82 -10.09 5.29
C PRO A 179 0.49 -11.57 5.50
N TYR A 180 -0.07 -12.21 4.47
CA TYR A 180 -0.38 -13.65 4.54
C TYR A 180 0.16 -14.47 3.35
N LYS A 181 0.53 -13.82 2.24
CA LYS A 181 1.07 -14.51 1.06
C LYS A 181 1.92 -13.58 0.21
N ILE A 182 3.00 -14.10 -0.35
CA ILE A 182 3.80 -13.48 -1.41
C ILE A 182 3.96 -14.50 -2.55
N THR A 183 3.68 -14.09 -3.78
CA THR A 183 3.86 -14.91 -4.98
C THR A 183 4.80 -14.25 -5.96
N LEU A 184 5.63 -15.05 -6.63
CA LEU A 184 6.45 -14.62 -7.77
C LEU A 184 5.62 -14.68 -9.05
N GLY A 185 4.70 -13.75 -9.18
CA GLY A 185 3.80 -13.68 -10.32
C GLY A 185 2.74 -12.60 -10.13
N VAL A 186 2.12 -12.20 -11.23
CA VAL A 186 1.10 -11.16 -11.24
C VAL A 186 -0.28 -11.71 -10.86
N LEU A 187 -1.17 -10.82 -10.45
CA LEU A 187 -2.52 -11.22 -10.02
C LEU A 187 -3.27 -11.99 -11.12
N GLY A 188 -3.83 -13.16 -10.83
CA GLY A 188 -4.61 -13.93 -11.81
C GLY A 188 -3.78 -14.71 -12.84
N GLU A 189 -2.47 -14.80 -12.65
CA GLU A 189 -1.65 -15.85 -13.25
C GLU A 189 -2.07 -17.23 -12.73
N ASN A 190 -2.01 -18.24 -13.60
CA ASN A 190 -2.35 -19.60 -13.22
C ASN A 190 -1.16 -20.19 -12.45
N SER A 191 -1.39 -20.60 -11.19
CA SER A 191 -0.39 -21.26 -10.32
C SER A 191 0.98 -20.57 -10.25
N PRO A 192 1.06 -19.31 -9.77
CA PRO A 192 2.35 -18.64 -9.57
C PRO A 192 3.14 -19.30 -8.44
N LEU A 193 4.47 -19.27 -8.56
CA LEU A 193 5.35 -19.81 -7.52
C LEU A 193 5.16 -19.00 -6.22
N ILE A 194 4.97 -19.70 -5.10
CA ILE A 194 4.76 -19.07 -3.80
C ILE A 194 6.12 -18.83 -3.16
N GLU A 195 6.47 -17.56 -2.96
CA GLU A 195 7.71 -17.18 -2.26
C GLU A 195 7.53 -17.38 -0.75
N TRP A 196 6.38 -16.96 -0.23
CA TRP A 196 6.04 -17.10 1.19
C TRP A 196 4.54 -17.20 1.41
N ASN A 197 4.12 -17.98 2.40
CA ASN A 197 2.75 -18.05 2.88
C ASN A 197 2.71 -18.13 4.40
N LEU A 198 1.64 -17.59 4.99
CA LEU A 198 1.41 -17.70 6.43
C LEU A 198 1.00 -19.14 6.78
N PRO A 199 1.75 -19.85 7.65
CA PRO A 199 1.45 -21.24 7.97
C PRO A 199 0.35 -21.35 9.05
N ILE A 200 -0.92 -21.46 8.63
CA ILE A 200 -2.12 -21.39 9.50
C ILE A 200 -2.23 -22.56 10.49
N PHE A 201 -1.64 -23.73 10.20
CA PHE A 201 -1.84 -24.94 11.01
C PHE A 201 -0.59 -25.43 11.73
N THR A 202 0.43 -24.56 11.87
CA THR A 202 1.69 -24.93 12.53
C THR A 202 1.87 -24.24 13.86
N LYS A 203 2.47 -24.92 14.84
CA LYS A 203 2.82 -24.35 16.15
C LYS A 203 3.71 -23.09 16.05
N LYS A 204 4.38 -22.87 14.90
CA LYS A 204 5.23 -21.72 14.60
C LYS A 204 4.47 -20.40 14.40
N LEU A 205 3.13 -20.39 14.40
CA LEU A 205 2.32 -19.16 14.32
C LEU A 205 2.64 -18.11 15.39
N LYS A 206 3.15 -18.54 16.55
CA LYS A 206 3.54 -17.64 17.63
C LYS A 206 4.89 -16.95 17.41
N LYS A 207 5.65 -17.33 16.38
CA LYS A 207 6.96 -16.72 16.11
C LYS A 207 6.77 -15.40 15.34
N ILE A 208 7.46 -14.37 15.80
CA ILE A 208 7.53 -13.09 15.09
C ILE A 208 8.40 -13.28 13.84
N PHE A 209 7.91 -12.83 12.68
CA PHE A 209 8.56 -13.06 11.38
C PHE A 209 8.82 -11.78 10.58
N LEU A 210 8.42 -10.61 11.09
CA LEU A 210 8.66 -9.32 10.44
C LEU A 210 9.86 -8.57 11.03
N THR A 211 10.01 -8.59 12.36
CA THR A 211 11.19 -8.09 13.08
C THR A 211 12.29 -9.13 13.04
#